data_AF-A0A534SDD4-F1
#
_entry.id   AF-A0A534SDD4-F1
#
_cell.length_a   1.000
_cell.length_b   1.000
_cell.length_c   1.000
_cell.angle_alpha   90.00
_cell.angle_beta   90.00
_cell.angle_gamma   90.00
#
_symmetry.space_group_name_H-M   'P 1'
#
loop_
_entity.id
_entity.type
_entity.pdbx_description
1 polymer ?
#
loop_
_entity_poly.entity_id
_entity_poly.type
_entity_poly.pdbx_seq_one_letter_code
_entity_poly.pdbx_strand_id
1 'polypeptide(L)' 'MLPAGCTSPNVGTAAGRTPPIDFMERENGRIVLHGGQKGRGWTAVISAETGKLSATISEEGTAFIIFGACTEIEQMGNRR' A
#
# COMPACT_ATOMS: atom_id res chain seq x y z
N MET A 1 -26.04 -19.30 6.37
CA MET A 1 -25.90 -18.17 7.30
C MET A 1 -24.48 -18.21 7.88
N LEU A 2 -23.56 -17.50 7.23
CA LEU A 2 -22.18 -17.12 7.62
C LEU A 2 -21.84 -15.93 6.69
N PRO A 3 -21.27 -14.81 7.17
CA PRO A 3 -21.15 -13.58 6.38
C PRO A 3 -20.04 -13.67 5.33
N ALA A 4 -20.29 -13.05 4.18
CA ALA A 4 -19.39 -12.95 3.05
C ALA A 4 -18.08 -12.27 3.46
N GLY A 5 -17.02 -13.06 3.65
CA GLY A 5 -15.66 -12.55 3.71
C GLY A 5 -15.30 -11.94 2.36
N CYS A 6 -14.68 -10.76 2.39
CA CYS A 6 -14.26 -10.02 1.21
C CYS A 6 -13.25 -10.83 0.38
N THR A 7 -13.73 -11.61 -0.59
CA THR A 7 -12.89 -12.10 -1.68
C THR A 7 -12.84 -11.01 -2.74
N SER A 8 -11.72 -10.30 -2.83
CA SER A 8 -11.53 -9.27 -3.87
C SER A 8 -11.41 -9.97 -5.24
N PRO A 9 -12.34 -9.73 -6.18
CA PRO A 9 -12.23 -10.28 -7.52
C PRO A 9 -11.27 -9.39 -8.30
N ASN A 10 -10.30 -10.01 -8.97
CA ASN A 10 -9.31 -9.35 -9.80
C ASN A 10 -9.88 -8.21 -10.65
N VAL A 11 -9.52 -6.96 -10.33
CA VAL A 11 -9.59 -5.82 -11.25
C VAL A 11 -8.26 -5.74 -11.97
N GLY A 12 -8.22 -6.12 -13.25
CA GLY A 12 -7.03 -5.99 -14.08
C GLY A 12 -7.05 -4.69 -14.89
N THR A 13 -6.08 -3.79 -14.63
CA THR A 13 -5.63 -2.76 -15.59
C THR A 13 -4.27 -2.18 -15.17
N ALA A 14 -3.30 -2.25 -16.09
CA ALA A 14 -1.83 -2.24 -15.90
C ALA A 14 -1.32 -3.51 -15.19
N ALA A 15 -0.43 -4.26 -15.85
CA ALA A 15 0.34 -5.32 -15.20
C ALA A 15 1.39 -4.69 -14.25
N GLY A 16 0.94 -3.86 -13.31
CA GLY A 16 1.74 -3.39 -12.20
C GLY A 16 2.09 -4.62 -11.38
N ARG A 17 3.38 -4.95 -11.34
CA ARG A 17 3.85 -5.96 -10.38
C ARG A 17 3.53 -5.44 -8.99
N THR A 18 2.53 -6.00 -8.33
CA THR A 18 2.28 -5.77 -6.91
C THR A 18 3.32 -6.57 -6.13
N PRO A 19 4.31 -5.94 -5.48
CA PRO A 19 5.20 -6.67 -4.59
C PRO A 19 4.37 -7.22 -3.41
N PRO A 20 4.69 -8.42 -2.90
CA PRO A 20 4.04 -8.94 -1.71
C PRO A 20 4.25 -7.98 -0.53
N ILE A 21 3.24 -7.93 0.33
CA ILE A 21 3.34 -7.35 1.67
C ILE A 21 3.67 -8.50 2.59
N ASP A 22 4.90 -8.55 3.08
CA ASP A 22 5.34 -9.62 3.99
C ASP A 22 4.88 -9.33 5.43
N PHE A 23 4.73 -8.04 5.77
CA PHE A 23 4.27 -7.60 7.07
C PHE A 23 3.43 -6.34 6.98
N MET A 24 2.39 -6.29 7.80
CA MET A 24 1.56 -5.11 8.00
C MET A 24 1.21 -5.01 9.49
N GLU A 25 1.47 -3.84 10.05
CA GLU A 25 1.13 -3.52 11.44
C GLU A 25 0.42 -2.18 11.53
N ARG A 26 -0.49 -2.09 12.50
CA ARG A 26 -1.16 -0.86 12.87
C ARG A 26 -0.76 -0.51 14.29
N GLU A 27 -0.07 0.60 14.46
CA GLU A 27 0.43 1.04 15.76
C GLU A 27 0.38 2.56 15.86
N ASN A 28 -0.08 3.09 17.00
CA ASN A 28 -0.03 4.52 17.32
C ASN A 28 -0.58 5.45 16.22
N GLY A 29 -1.72 5.07 15.62
CA GLY A 29 -2.34 5.85 14.54
C GLY A 29 -1.58 5.81 13.21
N ARG A 30 -0.68 4.84 13.03
CA ARG A 30 0.09 4.61 11.81
C ARG A 30 -0.17 3.21 11.27
N ILE A 31 -0.06 3.09 9.96
CA ILE A 31 -0.03 1.82 9.25
C ILE A 31 1.39 1.64 8.72
N VAL A 32 2.07 0.61 9.18
CA VAL A 32 3.42 0.25 8.73
C VAL A 32 3.31 -0.97 7.85
N LEU A 33 3.82 -0.88 6.63
CA LEU A 33 3.86 -1.98 5.67
C LEU A 33 5.30 -2.18 5.24
N HIS A 34 5.73 -3.43 5.10
CA HIS A 34 6.99 -3.74 4.44
C HIS A 34 6.92 -5.07 3.73
N GLY A 35 7.82 -5.23 2.76
CA GLY A 35 8.00 -6.49 2.07
C GLY A 35 9.18 -6.44 1.13
N GLY A 36 9.42 -7.55 0.44
CA GLY A 36 10.47 -7.64 -0.54
C GLY A 36 10.22 -8.71 -1.58
N GLN A 37 10.75 -8.50 -2.78
CA GLN A 37 10.75 -9.50 -3.83
C GLN A 37 11.93 -9.28 -4.78
N LYS A 38 12.58 -10.38 -5.20
CA LYS A 38 13.63 -10.37 -6.24
C LYS A 38 14.78 -9.38 -5.95
N GLY A 39 15.26 -9.36 -4.70
CA GLY A 39 16.39 -8.50 -4.29
C GLY A 39 16.04 -7.03 -4.05
N ARG A 40 14.75 -6.67 -4.11
CA ARG A 40 14.27 -5.32 -3.78
C ARG A 40 13.37 -5.36 -2.55
N GLY A 41 13.68 -4.52 -1.58
CA GLY A 41 12.88 -4.30 -0.38
C GLY A 41 12.13 -2.97 -0.45
N TRP A 42 11.05 -2.87 0.31
CA TRP A 42 10.32 -1.62 0.46
C TRP A 42 9.67 -1.51 1.85
N THR A 43 9.44 -0.28 2.28
CA THR A 43 8.66 0.02 3.48
C THR A 43 7.78 1.23 3.20
N ALA A 44 6.55 1.23 3.71
CA ALA A 44 5.67 2.38 3.68
C ALA A 44 5.06 2.61 5.07
N VAL A 45 5.01 3.87 5.48
CA VAL A 45 4.36 4.32 6.72
C VAL A 45 3.30 5.34 6.36
N ILE A 46 2.08 5.12 6.81
CA ILE A 46 0.92 5.98 6.55
C ILE A 46 0.35 6.45 7.89
N SER A 47 0.17 7.75 8.06
CA SER A 47 -0.65 8.29 9.15
C SER A 47 -2.13 8.00 8.87
N ALA A 48 -2.78 7.27 9.77
CA ALA A 48 -4.20 6.96 9.64
C ALA A 48 -5.10 8.20 9.84
N GLU A 49 -4.60 9.22 10.55
CA GLU A 49 -5.31 10.48 10.79
C GLU A 49 -5.23 11.44 9.61
N THR A 50 -4.03 11.60 9.04
CA THR A 50 -3.78 12.67 8.04
C THR A 50 -3.60 12.15 6.62
N GLY A 51 -3.50 10.83 6.45
CA GLY A 51 -3.16 10.21 5.17
C GLY A 51 -1.72 10.42 4.71
N LYS A 52 -0.89 11.19 5.44
CA LYS A 52 0.52 11.43 5.07
C LYS A 52 1.28 10.10 4.98
N LEU A 53 2.03 9.94 3.90
CA LEU A 53 2.78 8.74 3.55
C LEU A 53 4.27 9.06 3.42
N SER A 54 5.09 8.15 3.94
CA SER A 54 6.51 8.05 3.62
C SER A 54 6.79 6.63 3.14
N ALA A 55 7.53 6.47 2.05
CA ALA A 55 7.94 5.16 1.56
C ALA A 55 9.41 5.13 1.17
N THR A 56 10.04 3.99 1.39
CA THR A 56 11.39 3.71 0.95
C THR A 56 11.37 2.47 0.07
N ILE A 57 12.20 2.49 -0.97
CA ILE A 57 12.45 1.34 -1.83
C ILE A 57 13.96 1.20 -1.91
N SER A 58 14.48 0.01 -1.66
CA SER A 58 15.90 -0.28 -1.71
C SER A 58 16.18 -1.52 -2.56
N GLU A 59 17.24 -1.43 -3.36
CA GLU A 59 17.82 -2.55 -4.08
C GLU A 59 19.35 -2.41 -4.09
N GLU A 60 20.05 -3.36 -4.72
CA GLU A 60 21.51 -3.30 -4.80
C GLU A 60 21.97 -2.02 -5.51
N GLY A 61 22.71 -1.17 -4.79
CA GLY A 61 23.31 0.06 -5.33
C GLY A 61 22.34 1.23 -5.55
N THR A 62 21.03 1.08 -5.28
CA THR A 62 20.03 2.14 -5.51
C THR A 62 18.98 2.19 -4.40
N ALA A 63 18.55 3.40 -4.03
CA ALA A 63 17.44 3.60 -3.12
C ALA A 63 16.62 4.85 -3.48
N PHE A 64 15.32 4.78 -3.21
CA PHE A 64 14.38 5.89 -3.37
C PHE A 64 13.67 6.18 -2.06
N ILE A 65 13.42 7.46 -1.81
CA ILE A 65 12.60 7.94 -0.70
C ILE A 65 11.47 8.78 -1.29
N ILE A 66 10.24 8.41 -0.98
CA ILE A 66 9.03 8.99 -1.55
C ILE A 66 8.19 9.55 -0.40
N PHE A 67 7.73 10.79 -0.56
CA PHE A 67 6.79 11.43 0.35
C PHE A 67 5.51 11.77 -0.40
N GLY A 68 4.37 11.54 0.25
CA GLY A 68 3.07 11.82 -0.34
C GLY A 68 1.97 11.83 0.70
N ALA A 69 0.74 11.74 0.22
CA ALA A 69 -0.42 11.51 1.06
C ALA A 69 -1.42 10.63 0.29
N CYS A 70 -2.13 9.76 1.00
CA CYS A 70 -3.28 9.07 0.46
C CYS A 70 -4.34 10.12 0.11
N THR A 71 -4.63 10.26 -1.18
CA THR A 71 -5.84 10.96 -1.64
C THR A 71 -7.02 10.05 -1.32
N GLU A 72 -8.05 10.56 -0.66
CA GLU A 72 -9.29 9.80 -0.45
C GLU A 72 -9.78 9.20 -1.78
N ILE A 73 -10.21 7.93 -1.75
CA ILE A 73 -10.85 7.26 -2.90
C ILE A 73 -12.33 7.67 -3.02
N GLU A 74 -12.76 8.72 -2.33
CA GLU A 74 -14.06 9.31 -2.60
C GLU A 74 -13.96 10.12 -3.91
N GLN A 75 -14.81 9.80 -4.90
CA GLN A 75 -14.88 10.35 -6.29
C GLN A 75 -14.38 9.46 -7.44
N MET A 76 -14.57 8.13 -7.37
CA MET A 76 -14.72 7.34 -8.60
C MET A 76 -15.91 6.38 -8.56
N GLY A 77 -16.93 6.72 -7.77
CA GLY A 77 -18.16 5.95 -7.59
C GLY A 77 -19.46 6.75 -7.59
N ASN A 78 -19.45 8.02 -8.04
CA ASN A 78 -20.66 8.82 -8.28
C ASN A 78 -20.65 9.43 -9.69
N ARG A 79 -20.56 8.56 -10.70
CA ARG A 79 -21.23 8.84 -11.97
C ARG A 79 -22.66 8.32 -11.80
N ARG A 80 -23.59 9.25 -11.66
CA ARG A 80 -25.04 9.01 -11.82
C ARG A 80 -25.32 8.30 -13.14
#